data_AF-A0A484ZU15-F1
#
_entry.id   AF-A0A484ZU15-F1
#
_cell.length_a   1.000
_cell.length_b   1.000
_cell.length_c   1.000
_cell.angle_alpha   90.00
_cell.angle_beta   90.00
_cell.angle_gamma   90.00
#
_symmetry.space_group_name_H-M   'P 1'
#
loop_
_entity.id
_entity.type
_entity.pdbx_description
1 polymer ?
#
loop_
_entity_poly.entity_id
_entity_poly.type
_entity_poly.pdbx_seq_one_letter_code
_entity_poly.pdbx_strand_id
1 'polypeptide(L)' 'MIAVGGSIGTGLFVASGATIAQAGPGGALLSYALIGLMVYFLMTSLGELAAYMPVSGSFSTYGAKYVEPIWLRLGLELLV' A
#
# COMPACT_ATOMS: atom_id res chain seq x y z
N MET A 1 -8.12 -14.11 5.41
CA MET A 1 -7.62 -14.30 6.79
C MET A 1 -6.09 -14.34 6.87
N ILE A 2 -5.35 -15.04 5.97
CA ILE A 2 -3.87 -15.03 5.94
C ILE A 2 -3.27 -13.62 5.86
N ALA A 3 -3.89 -12.72 5.07
CA ALA A 3 -3.43 -11.35 4.91
C ALA A 3 -3.37 -10.54 6.22
N VAL A 4 -4.28 -10.79 7.17
CA VAL A 4 -4.32 -10.08 8.46
C VAL A 4 -3.07 -10.40 9.29
N GLY A 5 -2.70 -11.68 9.36
CA GLY A 5 -1.49 -12.12 10.07
C GLY A 5 -0.19 -11.59 9.46
N GLY A 6 -0.12 -11.50 8.13
CA GLY A 6 1.02 -10.90 7.44
C GLY A 6 1.14 -9.38 7.63
N SER A 7 -0.01 -8.68 7.72
CA SER A 7 -0.03 -7.21 7.80
C SER A 7 0.33 -6.63 9.17
N ILE A 8 0.07 -7.34 10.27
CA ILE A 8 0.39 -6.85 11.62
C ILE A 8 1.91 -6.83 11.82
N GLY A 9 2.60 -7.90 11.39
CA GLY A 9 4.06 -7.99 11.36
C GLY A 9 4.79 -7.65 12.68
N THR A 10 6.11 -7.60 12.63
CA THR A 10 6.93 -7.08 13.74
C THR A 10 7.02 -5.55 13.72
N GLY A 11 6.78 -4.93 12.56
CA GLY A 11 6.86 -3.48 12.37
C GLY A 11 5.93 -2.68 13.30
N LEU A 12 4.73 -3.20 13.62
CA LEU A 12 3.83 -2.56 14.57
C LEU A 12 4.46 -2.45 15.97
N PHE A 13 5.25 -3.43 16.41
CA PHE A 13 5.85 -3.39 17.75
C PHE A 13 7.20 -2.69 17.77
N VAL A 14 7.99 -2.81 16.70
CA VAL A 14 9.33 -2.22 16.60
C VAL A 14 9.25 -0.72 16.28
N ALA A 15 8.38 -0.31 15.36
CA ALA A 15 8.34 1.07 14.86
C ALA A 15 7.42 1.99 15.69
N SER A 16 6.35 1.46 16.30
CA SER A 16 5.37 2.31 17.00
C SER A 16 5.96 3.12 18.15
N GLY A 17 6.94 2.57 18.88
CA GLY A 17 7.61 3.31 19.95
C GLY A 17 8.32 4.56 19.45
N ALA A 18 9.04 4.45 18.32
CA ALA A 18 9.71 5.59 17.68
C ALA A 18 8.70 6.59 17.10
N THR A 19 7.61 6.12 16.48
CA THR A 19 6.55 6.98 15.93
C THR A 19 5.87 7.79 17.03
N ILE A 20 5.51 7.17 18.16
CA ILE A 20 4.89 7.85 19.29
C ILE A 20 5.86 8.81 19.96
N ALA A 21 7.15 8.45 20.09
CA ALA A 21 8.16 9.32 20.69
C ALA A 21 8.45 10.57 19.85
N GLN A 22 8.46 10.47 18.52
CA GLN A 22 8.76 11.59 17.63
C GLN A 22 7.53 12.44 17.29
N ALA A 23 6.39 11.81 16.96
CA ALA A 23 5.18 12.51 16.51
C ALA A 23 4.16 12.75 17.64
N GLY A 24 4.39 12.18 18.83
CA GLY A 24 3.42 12.15 19.92
C GLY A 24 2.26 11.16 19.67
N PRO A 25 1.44 10.88 20.70
CA PRO A 25 0.32 9.93 20.58
C PRO A 25 -0.75 10.42 19.59
N GLY A 26 -1.03 11.73 19.54
CA GLY A 26 -1.97 12.30 18.58
C GLY A 26 -1.46 12.23 17.14
N GLY A 27 -0.18 12.55 16.91
CA GLY A 27 0.43 12.46 15.58
C GLY A 27 0.54 11.03 15.06
N ALA A 28 0.79 10.05 15.94
CA ALA A 28 0.79 8.64 15.60
C ALA A 28 -0.59 8.12 15.18
N LEU A 29 -1.67 8.52 15.86
CA LEU A 29 -3.03 8.14 15.47
C LEU A 29 -3.46 8.79 14.15
N LEU A 30 -3.11 10.08 13.96
CA LEU A 30 -3.43 10.79 12.74
C LEU A 30 -2.71 10.17 11.53
N SER A 31 -1.41 9.88 11.65
CA SER A 31 -0.66 9.24 10.57
C SER A 31 -1.19 7.85 10.24
N TYR A 32 -1.56 7.07 11.26
CA TYR A 32 -2.20 5.77 11.06
C TYR A 32 -3.54 5.88 10.31
N ALA A 33 -4.38 6.86 10.67
CA ALA A 33 -5.65 7.09 9.99
C ALA A 33 -5.46 7.54 8.54
N LEU A 34 -4.51 8.44 8.27
CA LEU A 34 -4.21 8.93 6.92
C LEU A 34 -3.67 7.83 6.01
N ILE A 35 -2.69 7.05 6.48
CA ILE A 35 -2.14 5.92 5.73
C ILE A 35 -3.22 4.84 5.54
N GLY A 36 -4.00 4.54 6.58
CA GLY A 36 -5.10 3.58 6.50
C GLY A 36 -6.15 3.97 5.46
N LEU A 37 -6.50 5.26 5.39
CA LEU A 37 -7.42 5.79 4.38
C LEU A 37 -6.84 5.67 2.96
N MET A 38 -5.55 6.02 2.78
CA MET A 38 -4.86 5.84 1.51
C MET A 38 -4.89 4.37 1.07
N VAL A 39 -4.54 3.44 1.96
CA VAL A 39 -4.52 2.00 1.66
C VAL A 39 -5.93 1.48 1.36
N TYR A 40 -6.97 1.99 2.01
CA TYR A 40 -8.36 1.63 1.73
C TYR A 40 -8.74 1.95 0.28
N PHE A 41 -8.43 3.16 -0.20
CA PHE A 41 -8.66 3.51 -1.60
C PHE A 41 -7.85 2.65 -2.56
N LEU A 42 -6.60 2.36 -2.21
CA LEU A 42 -5.70 1.54 -3.02
C LEU A 42 -6.25 0.11 -3.18
N MET A 43 -6.70 -0.51 -2.09
CA MET A 43 -7.30 -1.85 -2.11
C MET A 43 -8.65 -1.88 -2.84
N THR A 44 -9.45 -0.82 -2.71
CA THR A 44 -10.73 -0.71 -3.42
C THR A 44 -10.50 -0.66 -4.94
N SER A 45 -9.56 0.16 -5.41
CA SER A 45 -9.22 0.24 -6.83
C SER A 45 -8.63 -1.07 -7.37
N LEU A 46 -7.75 -1.74 -6.60
CA LEU A 46 -7.26 -3.07 -6.97
C LEU A 46 -8.38 -4.11 -7.02
N GLY A 47 -9.37 -4.02 -6.13
CA GLY A 47 -10.55 -4.88 -6.13
C GLY A 47 -11.41 -4.70 -7.38
N GLU A 48 -11.62 -3.46 -7.83
CA GLU A 48 -12.32 -3.16 -9.08
C GLU A 48 -11.59 -3.73 -10.29
N LEU A 49 -10.26 -3.56 -10.35
CA LEU A 49 -9.44 -4.14 -11.42
C LEU A 49 -9.48 -5.68 -11.42
N ALA A 50 -9.48 -6.30 -10.24
CA ALA A 50 -9.59 -7.74 -10.12
C ALA A 50 -10.97 -8.28 -10.53
N ALA A 51 -12.04 -7.54 -10.27
CA ALA A 51 -13.38 -7.89 -10.74
C ALA A 51 -13.56 -7.70 -12.25
N TYR A 52 -12.95 -6.64 -12.82
CA TYR A 52 -13.01 -6.35 -14.25
C TYR A 52 -12.20 -7.34 -15.09
N MET A 53 -11.00 -7.71 -14.62
CA MET A 53 -10.11 -8.63 -15.32
C MET A 53 -9.55 -9.67 -14.34
N PRO A 54 -10.28 -10.76 -14.07
CA PRO A 54 -9.81 -11.79 -13.15
C PRO A 54 -8.62 -12.53 -13.76
N VAL A 55 -7.41 -12.21 -13.30
CA VAL A 55 -6.19 -12.98 -13.64
C VAL A 55 -5.81 -13.87 -12.48
N SER A 56 -5.34 -15.09 -12.77
CA SER A 56 -4.83 -16.04 -11.76
C SER A 56 -3.47 -15.64 -11.17
N GLY A 57 -3.01 -14.41 -11.40
CA GLY A 57 -1.71 -13.89 -10.97
C GLY A 57 -1.78 -13.02 -9.71
N SER A 58 -0.64 -12.49 -9.29
CA SER A 58 -0.54 -11.56 -8.16
C SER A 58 -1.12 -10.18 -8.51
N PHE A 59 -1.46 -9.37 -7.50
CA PHE A 59 -1.83 -7.96 -7.70
C PHE A 59 -0.73 -7.14 -8.40
N SER A 60 0.53 -7.58 -8.35
CA SER A 60 1.63 -6.98 -9.11
C SER A 60 1.43 -7.07 -10.63
N THR A 61 0.66 -8.03 -11.14
CA THR A 61 0.32 -8.15 -12.56
C THR A 61 -0.49 -6.95 -13.05
N TYR A 62 -1.37 -6.38 -12.23
CA TYR A 62 -2.11 -5.17 -12.59
C TYR A 62 -1.19 -3.94 -12.64
N GLY A 63 -0.20 -3.86 -11.73
CA GLY A 63 0.83 -2.82 -11.76
C GLY A 63 1.67 -2.88 -13.04
N ALA A 64 2.18 -4.06 -13.40
CA ALA A 64 2.94 -4.26 -14.63
C ALA A 64 2.13 -3.91 -15.90
N LYS A 65 0.81 -4.10 -15.88
CA LYS A 65 -0.04 -3.90 -17.05
C LYS A 65 -0.57 -2.46 -17.21
N TYR A 66 -0.84 -1.77 -16.10
CA TYR A 66 -1.46 -0.43 -16.13
C TYR A 66 -0.53 0.68 -15.69
N VAL A 67 0.47 0.38 -14.85
CA VAL A 67 1.37 1.36 -14.25
C VAL A 67 2.70 1.39 -15.03
N GLU A 68 3.34 0.25 -15.22
CA GLU A 68 4.64 0.17 -15.89
C GLU A 68 4.68 0.80 -17.31
N PRO A 69 3.67 0.63 -18.18
CA PRO A 69 3.67 1.25 -19.50
C PRO A 69 3.54 2.78 -19.45
N ILE A 70 2.92 3.35 -18.41
CA ILE A 70 2.83 4.80 -18.25
C ILE A 70 4.16 5.37 -17.72
N TRP A 71 4.84 4.66 -16.82
CA TRP A 71 6.17 5.05 -16.34
C TRP A 71 7.22 5.06 -17.45
N LEU A 72 7.18 4.04 -18.31
CA LEU A 72 8.07 3.93 -19.48
C LEU A 72 7.80 5.04 -20.51
N ARG A 73 6.52 5.38 -20.73
CA ARG A 73 6.12 6.50 -21.62
C ARG A 73 6.50 7.87 -21.08
N LEU A 74 6.58 8.02 -19.76
CA LEU A 74 6.95 9.27 -19.10
C LEU A 74 8.47 9.43 -18.91
N GLY A 75 9.28 8.44 -19.30
CA GLY A 75 10.75 8.49 -19.19
C GLY A 75 11.25 8.53 -17.75
N LEU A 76 10.44 8.08 -16.79
CA LEU A 76 10.69 8.16 -15.36
C LEU A 76 11.44 6.93 -14.80
N GLU A 77 11.98 6.06 -15.67
CA GLU A 77 12.69 4.82 -15.27
C GLU A 77 13.98 5.08 -14.46
N LEU A 78 14.50 6.31 -14.45
CA LEU A 78 15.69 6.68 -13.69
C LEU A 78 15.39 7.21 -12.28
N LEU A 79 14.11 7.26 -11.87
CA LEU A 79 13.69 7.87 -10.59
C LEU A 79 13.32 6.86 -9.48
N VAL A 80 13.46 5.55 -9.74
CA VAL A 80 13.26 4.47 -8.76
C VAL A 80 14.50 3.58 -8.77
#